data_AF-A0A7C0X6E8-F1
#
_entry.id   AF-A0A7C0X6E8-F1
#
_cell.length_a   1.000
_cell.length_b   1.000
_cell.length_c   1.000
_cell.angle_alpha   90.00
_cell.angle_beta   90.00
_cell.angle_gamma   90.00
#
_symmetry.space_group_name_H-M   'P 1'
#
loop_
_entity.id
_entity.type
_entity.pdbx_description
1 polymer ?
#
loop_
_entity_poly.entity_id
_entity_poly.type
_entity_poly.pdbx_seq_one_letter_code
_entity_poly.pdbx_strand_id
1 'polypeptide(L)' 'KDRLLDESDLTVKYVCNVCGHIAIQDRHGRLRCPICGDKANIYPIEMSYAFKLLIDELKSLGIAPRLRLKSLV' A
#
# COMPACT_ATOMS: atom_id res chain seq x y z
N LYS A 1 13.47 15.54 -5.84
CA LYS A 1 13.51 14.32 -5.01
C LYS A 1 13.64 14.81 -3.58
N ASP A 2 12.54 14.78 -2.83
CA ASP A 2 12.45 15.49 -1.55
C ASP A 2 13.30 14.85 -0.47
N ARG A 3 14.09 15.66 0.24
CA ARG A 3 14.92 15.22 1.38
C ARG A 3 14.12 14.47 2.43
N LEU A 4 12.87 14.89 2.67
CA LEU A 4 11.98 14.24 3.63
C LEU A 4 11.72 12.76 3.31
N LEU A 5 11.63 12.37 2.04
CA LEU A 5 11.34 10.98 1.67
C LEU A 5 12.56 10.08 1.87
N ASP A 6 13.76 10.58 1.57
CA ASP A 6 15.01 9.85 1.78
C ASP A 6 15.36 9.74 3.27
N GLU A 7 14.98 10.73 4.10
CA GLU A 7 15.16 10.72 5.56
C GLU A 7 14.11 9.85 6.29
N SER A 8 12.94 9.58 5.69
CA SER A 8 11.81 8.86 6.33
C SER A 8 11.72 7.36 6.00
N ASP A 9 12.81 6.77 5.52
CA ASP A 9 12.91 5.43 4.94
C ASP A 9 11.92 5.17 3.79
N LEU A 10 12.46 5.04 2.57
CA LEU A 10 11.69 4.66 1.39
C LEU A 10 11.26 3.19 1.49
N THR A 11 9.97 2.93 1.33
CA THR A 11 9.43 1.56 1.33
C THR A 11 8.53 1.32 0.14
N VAL A 12 8.66 0.13 -0.45
CA VAL A 12 7.79 -0.32 -1.54
C VAL A 12 6.66 -1.16 -0.94
N LYS A 13 5.42 -0.75 -1.20
CA LYS A 13 4.22 -1.51 -0.83
C LYS A 13 3.35 -1.78 -2.03
N TYR A 14 2.73 -2.95 -2.02
CA TYR A 14 1.84 -3.40 -3.07
C TYR A 14 0.42 -2.95 -2.75
N VAL A 15 -0.21 -2.18 -3.63
CA VAL A 15 -1.56 -1.65 -3.44
C VAL A 15 -2.45 -2.12 -4.57
N CYS A 16 -3.65 -2.57 -4.21
CA CYS A 16 -4.65 -2.95 -5.18
C CYS A 16 -5.38 -1.73 -5.72
N ASN A 17 -5.50 -1.63 -7.04
CA ASN A 17 -6.18 -0.54 -7.73
C ASN A 17 -7.71 -0.54 -7.49
N VAL A 18 -8.29 -1.70 -7.18
CA VAL A 18 -9.74 -1.85 -6.98
C VAL A 18 -10.13 -1.58 -5.53
N CYS A 19 -9.52 -2.29 -4.58
CA CYS A 19 -9.86 -2.20 -3.15
C CYS A 19 -9.18 -1.02 -2.43
N GLY A 20 -8.09 -0.48 -2.98
CA GLY A 20 -7.27 0.56 -2.34
C GLY A 20 -6.59 0.10 -1.05
N HIS A 21 -6.56 -1.21 -0.79
CA HIS A 21 -5.88 -1.81 0.35
C HIS A 21 -4.48 -2.26 -0.06
N ILE A 22 -3.58 -2.23 0.93
CA ILE A 22 -2.26 -2.84 0.83
C ILE A 22 -2.45 -4.36 0.69
N ALA A 23 -1.89 -4.93 -0.36
CA ALA A 23 -1.89 -6.36 -0.62
C ALA A 23 -0.91 -7.08 0.31
N ILE A 24 -1.20 -8.36 0.56
CA ILE A 24 -0.36 -9.24 1.38
C ILE A 24 0.46 -10.10 0.42
N GLN A 25 1.75 -10.23 0.73
CA GLN A 25 2.64 -11.14 0.03
C GLN A 25 2.74 -12.45 0.80
N ASP A 26 2.38 -13.56 0.16
CA ASP A 26 2.56 -14.90 0.71
C ASP A 26 4.05 -15.28 0.75
N ARG A 27 4.37 -16.30 1.56
CA ARG A 27 5.74 -16.87 1.63
C ARG A 27 6.26 -17.36 0.28
N HIS A 28 5.35 -17.74 -0.63
CA HIS A 28 5.67 -18.17 -1.99
C HIS A 28 5.80 -16.99 -2.98
N GLY A 29 5.80 -15.74 -2.50
CA GLY A 29 5.93 -14.53 -3.31
C GLY A 29 4.66 -14.10 -4.03
N ARG A 30 3.54 -14.83 -3.87
CA ARG A 30 2.25 -14.46 -4.48
C ARG A 30 1.64 -13.25 -3.77
N LEU A 31 1.12 -12.31 -4.55
CA LEU A 31 0.45 -11.10 -4.02
C LEU A 31 -1.06 -11.30 -4.05
N ARG A 32 -1.72 -11.02 -2.92
CA ARG A 32 -3.17 -11.17 -2.78
C ARG A 32 -3.79 -9.92 -2.11
N CYS A 33 -4.85 -9.34 -2.67
CA CYS A 33 -5.67 -8.37 -1.91
C CYS A 33 -6.56 -9.17 -0.93
N PRO A 34 -6.62 -8.80 0.35
CA PRO A 34 -7.48 -9.47 1.34
C PRO A 34 -8.98 -9.39 0.98
N ILE A 35 -9.39 -8.39 0.20
CA ILE A 35 -10.79 -8.13 -0.16
C ILE A 35 -11.13 -8.69 -1.55
N CYS A 36 -10.32 -8.39 -2.56
CA CYS A 36 -10.59 -8.75 -3.96
C CYS A 36 -10.06 -10.13 -4.36
N GLY A 37 -9.25 -10.79 -3.51
CA GLY A 37 -8.65 -12.08 -3.81
C GLY A 37 -7.68 -12.01 -5.00
N ASP A 38 -7.74 -13.04 -5.85
CA ASP A 38 -6.80 -13.25 -6.97
C ASP A 38 -7.09 -12.40 -8.22
N LYS A 39 -8.28 -11.80 -8.31
CA LYS A 39 -8.67 -10.94 -9.45
C LYS A 39 -8.20 -9.49 -9.32
N ALA A 40 -7.40 -9.19 -8.30
CA ALA A 40 -6.95 -7.84 -7.98
C ALA A 40 -5.77 -7.41 -8.85
N ASN A 41 -5.87 -6.25 -9.50
CA ASN A 41 -4.73 -5.60 -10.14
C ASN A 41 -3.91 -4.87 -9.07
N ILE A 42 -2.72 -5.38 -8.79
CA ILE A 42 -1.83 -4.92 -7.72
C ILE A 42 -0.64 -4.20 -8.35
N TYR A 43 -0.32 -3.01 -7.82
CA TYR A 43 0.78 -2.19 -8.29
C TYR A 43 1.77 -1.92 -7.15
N PRO A 44 3.09 -1.94 -7.41
CA PRO A 44 4.08 -1.48 -6.46
C PRO A 44 4.04 0.05 -6.37
N ILE A 45 4.06 0.57 -5.14
CA ILE A 45 4.04 1.99 -4.84
C ILE A 45 5.15 2.29 -3.85
N GLU A 46 5.94 3.31 -4.17
CA GLU A 46 6.95 3.85 -3.30
C GLU A 46 6.31 4.88 -2.36
N MET A 47 6.51 4.68 -1.06
CA MET A 47 5.98 5.56 -0.01
C MET A 47 6.94 5.57 1.19
N SER A 48 6.85 6.60 2.04
CA SER A 48 7.61 6.63 3.29
C SER A 48 7.11 5.59 4.29
N TYR A 49 8.01 5.05 5.11
CA TYR A 49 7.63 4.11 6.15
C TYR A 49 6.68 4.74 7.18
N ALA A 50 6.88 6.02 7.52
CA ALA A 50 6.01 6.79 8.39
C ALA A 50 4.55 6.82 7.89
N PHE A 51 4.34 7.01 6.58
CA PHE A 51 2.99 7.00 6.01
C PHE A 51 2.34 5.61 6.09
N LYS A 52 3.13 4.54 5.94
CA LYS A 52 2.65 3.17 6.16
C LYS A 52 2.20 2.94 7.61
N LEU A 53 2.92 3.48 8.60
CA LEU A 53 2.55 3.36 10.01
C LEU A 53 1.23 4.08 10.31
N LEU A 54 1.07 5.31 9.81
CA LEU A 54 -0.17 6.07 9.94
C LEU A 54 -1.39 5.28 9.42
N ILE A 55 -1.25 4.62 8.27
CA ILE A 55 -2.32 3.78 7.71
C ILE A 55 -2.69 2.62 8.65
N ASP A 56 -1.71 2.00 9.31
CA ASP A 56 -1.94 0.88 10.22
C ASP A 56 -2.51 1.34 11.57
N GLU A 57 -2.17 2.54 12.04
CA GLU A 57 -2.80 3.18 13.20
C GLU A 57 -4.27 3.51 12.91
N LEU A 58 -4.57 4.07 11.74
CA LEU A 58 -5.95 4.33 11.32
C LEU A 58 -6.77 3.04 11.23
N LYS A 59 -6.21 1.96 10.70
CA LYS A 59 -6.86 0.62 10.70
C LYS A 59 -7.12 0.12 12.11
N SER A 60 -6.19 0.36 13.04
CA SER A 60 -6.33 -0.06 14.44
C SER A 60 -7.44 0.72 15.16
N LEU A 61 -7.73 1.94 14.72
CA LEU A 61 -8.87 2.75 15.16
C LEU A 61 -10.20 2.34 14.50
N GLY A 62 -10.22 1.31 13.64
CA GLY A 62 -11.40 0.89 12.88
C GLY A 62 -11.71 1.76 11.65
N ILE A 63 -10.81 2.66 11.27
CA ILE A 63 -10.92 3.47 10.05
C ILE A 63 -10.31 2.66 8.90
N ALA A 64 -11.04 2.50 7.80
CA ALA A 64 -10.56 1.78 6.62
C ALA A 64 -10.05 2.75 5.54
N PRO A 65 -8.76 3.15 5.56
CA PRO A 65 -8.20 4.04 4.55
C PRO A 65 -8.18 3.35 3.17
N ARG A 66 -8.67 4.05 2.14
CA ARG A 66 -8.71 3.58 0.76
C ARG A 66 -7.75 4.41 -0.10
N LEU A 67 -6.68 3.80 -0.57
CA LEU A 67 -5.74 4.44 -1.48
C LEU A 67 -6.32 4.45 -2.90
N ARG A 68 -6.42 5.64 -3.50
CA ARG A 68 -6.82 5.79 -4.90
C ARG A 68 -5.58 5.96 -5.76
N LEU A 69 -5.36 5.00 -6.65
CA LEU A 69 -4.20 5.04 -7.55
C LEU A 69 -4.54 5.93 -8.74
N LYS A 70 -3.59 6.78 -9.12
CA LYS A 70 -3.68 7.55 -10.34
C LYS A 70 -2.38 7.36 -11.10
N SER A 71 -2.49 7.03 -12.39
CA SER A 71 -1.35 7.07 -13.29
C SER A 71 -0.93 8.52 -13.49
N LEU A 72 0.35 8.81 -13.30
CA LEU A 72 0.96 10.06 -13.75
C LEU A 72 1.25 9.90 -15.24
N VAL A 73 0.20 10.10 -16.05
CA VAL A 73 0.29 10.43 -17.48
C VAL A 73 -0.26 11.82 -17.64
#